data_AF-A0A3D5K1W8-F1
#
_entry.id   AF-A0A3D5K1W8-F1
#
_cell.length_a   1.000
_cell.length_b   1.000
_cell.length_c   1.000
_cell.angle_alpha   90.00
_cell.angle_beta   90.00
_cell.angle_gamma   90.00
#
_symmetry.space_group_name_H-M   'P 1'
#
loop_
_entity.id
_entity.type
_entity.pdbx_description
1 polymer ?
#
loop_
_entity_poly.entity_id
_entity_poly.type
_entity_poly.pdbx_seq_one_letter_code
_entity_poly.pdbx_strand_id
1 'polypeptide(L)'
;MTGNMETKVARHPWTPDSDDGHVDLSSHDTWVAGTPYSTFQRMRDEDPVAWVDEADGSGFWAVTRYDDVVDLNRRWGDFTSYQGIRLEEMDAEETEARRTLMELDPPDHTRLRRLVNRGFTRMTVESYEEPIRELTVEILDEALTLGEFDFVAEVARLLPMRMLGRLLGIPDDHAEQLVEWGDQLLSNSDPEYTDHVVDQVDTDEFRLIPFRSPAGLEVFRYAQKAAAERRGCPHDDVISRLLATTTDGEPLSDLEFNNFFALLVAAGNDTTRYSLTEGLRALVDHPKQMQALRNEQTLMGTAVEEILRWTTVTTHFRRTATSDQR
;
A
#
# COMPACT_ATOMS: atom_id res chain seq x y z
N MET A 1 1.49 24.27 -36.45
CA MET A 1 0.40 23.28 -36.39
C MET A 1 0.99 21.97 -35.90
N THR A 2 1.26 21.87 -34.61
CA THR A 2 1.68 20.64 -33.94
C THR A 2 0.41 20.00 -33.41
N GLY A 3 -0.17 19.09 -34.19
CA GLY A 3 -1.29 18.29 -33.74
C GLY A 3 -0.82 17.40 -32.60
N ASN A 4 -1.27 17.70 -31.38
CA ASN A 4 -1.34 16.72 -30.32
C ASN A 4 -2.31 15.64 -30.80
N MET A 5 -1.77 14.58 -31.40
CA MET A 5 -2.52 13.34 -31.49
C MET A 5 -2.60 12.80 -30.06
N GLU A 6 -3.68 13.15 -29.36
CA GLU A 6 -4.18 12.34 -28.26
C GLU A 6 -4.30 10.92 -28.78
N THR A 7 -3.31 10.10 -28.48
CA THR A 7 -3.40 8.68 -28.74
C THR A 7 -4.32 8.16 -27.64
N LYS A 8 -5.63 8.23 -27.86
CA LYS A 8 -6.57 7.50 -27.00
C LYS A 8 -6.16 6.03 -27.08
N VAL A 9 -5.60 5.54 -25.99
CA VAL A 9 -5.31 4.12 -25.80
C VAL A 9 -6.67 3.42 -25.78
N ALA A 10 -7.04 2.75 -26.88
CA ALA A 10 -8.36 2.17 -27.07
C ALA A 10 -8.64 0.98 -26.12
N ARG A 11 -7.58 0.30 -25.68
CA ARG A 11 -7.57 -0.76 -24.67
C ARG A 11 -6.27 -0.61 -23.88
N HIS A 12 -6.33 -0.67 -22.55
CA HIS A 12 -5.12 -0.61 -21.74
C HIS A 12 -4.18 -1.76 -22.18
N PRO A 13 -2.88 -1.51 -22.40
CA PRO A 13 -1.98 -2.52 -22.97
C PRO A 13 -1.84 -3.78 -22.10
N TRP A 14 -2.24 -3.68 -20.83
CA TRP A 14 -2.19 -4.76 -19.85
C TRP A 14 -3.56 -5.28 -19.45
N THR A 15 -4.61 -4.96 -20.22
CA THR A 15 -5.91 -5.61 -20.05
C THR A 15 -5.75 -7.12 -20.33
N PRO A 16 -6.08 -8.01 -19.37
CA PRO A 16 -6.04 -9.45 -19.59
C PRO A 16 -6.94 -9.86 -20.77
N ASP A 17 -6.57 -10.92 -21.47
CA ASP A 17 -7.43 -11.51 -22.51
C ASP A 17 -8.65 -12.23 -21.93
N SER A 18 -8.59 -12.61 -20.65
CA SER A 18 -9.73 -13.14 -19.88
C SER A 18 -10.76 -12.08 -19.50
N ASP A 19 -10.43 -10.79 -19.60
CA ASP A 19 -11.33 -9.70 -19.24
C ASP A 19 -12.31 -9.40 -20.38
N ASP A 20 -13.44 -10.12 -20.36
CA ASP A 20 -14.56 -9.98 -21.31
C ASP A 20 -15.52 -8.83 -20.95
N GLY A 21 -15.18 -8.04 -19.92
CA GLY A 21 -16.02 -6.96 -19.40
C GLY A 21 -16.93 -7.39 -18.23
N HIS A 22 -16.99 -8.67 -17.86
CA HIS A 22 -17.94 -9.18 -16.87
C HIS A 22 -17.28 -10.07 -15.79
N VAL A 23 -15.98 -9.88 -15.53
CA VAL A 23 -15.28 -10.66 -14.51
C VAL A 23 -15.79 -10.36 -13.10
N ASP A 24 -15.61 -11.32 -12.20
CA ASP A 24 -15.95 -11.19 -10.79
C ASP A 24 -14.85 -10.40 -10.05
N LEU A 25 -15.18 -9.20 -9.58
CA LEU A 25 -14.25 -8.32 -8.86
C LEU A 25 -13.93 -8.81 -7.43
N SER A 26 -14.75 -9.72 -6.86
CA SER A 26 -14.52 -10.29 -5.53
C SER A 26 -13.51 -11.45 -5.54
N SER A 27 -13.33 -12.10 -6.69
CA SER A 27 -12.41 -13.22 -6.83
C SER A 27 -10.96 -12.76 -6.95
N HIS A 28 -10.06 -13.35 -6.14
CA HIS A 28 -8.62 -13.14 -6.29
C HIS A 28 -8.08 -13.60 -7.66
N ASP A 29 -8.64 -14.67 -8.23
CA ASP A 29 -8.21 -15.24 -9.51
C ASP A 29 -8.35 -14.25 -10.69
N THR A 30 -9.32 -13.32 -10.60
CA THR A 30 -9.53 -12.26 -11.58
C THR A 30 -8.29 -11.39 -11.79
N TRP A 31 -7.48 -11.21 -10.74
CA TRP A 31 -6.36 -10.28 -10.72
C TRP A 31 -5.04 -10.91 -11.15
N VAL A 32 -4.96 -12.24 -11.20
CA VAL A 32 -3.74 -13.01 -11.52
C VAL A 32 -3.19 -12.66 -12.90
N ALA A 33 -4.08 -12.49 -13.89
CA ALA A 33 -3.69 -12.14 -15.25
C ALA A 33 -3.51 -10.62 -15.47
N GLY A 34 -3.80 -9.80 -14.45
CA GLY A 34 -3.74 -8.34 -14.47
C GLY A 34 -5.10 -7.67 -14.19
N THR A 35 -5.09 -6.34 -14.15
CA THR A 35 -6.28 -5.53 -13.83
C THR A 35 -7.36 -5.62 -14.92
N PRO A 36 -8.63 -5.89 -14.57
CA PRO A 36 -9.72 -6.03 -15.54
C PRO A 36 -10.28 -4.68 -16.03
N TYR A 37 -9.48 -3.97 -16.82
CA TYR A 37 -9.82 -2.63 -17.31
C TYR A 37 -11.07 -2.56 -18.20
N SER A 38 -11.39 -3.60 -18.98
CA SER A 38 -12.62 -3.67 -19.79
C SER A 38 -13.85 -3.74 -18.88
N THR A 39 -13.78 -4.54 -17.81
CA THR A 39 -14.85 -4.61 -16.81
C THR A 39 -15.06 -3.26 -16.14
N PHE A 40 -13.98 -2.60 -15.70
CA PHE A 40 -14.06 -1.25 -15.15
C PHE A 40 -14.57 -0.21 -16.17
N GLN A 41 -14.24 -0.36 -17.46
CA GLN A 41 -14.75 0.52 -18.51
C GLN A 41 -16.26 0.38 -18.66
N ARG A 42 -16.77 -0.86 -18.80
CA ARG A 42 -18.21 -1.12 -18.87
C ARG A 42 -18.95 -0.55 -17.66
N MET A 43 -18.46 -0.80 -16.45
CA MET A 43 -19.07 -0.28 -15.23
C MET A 43 -19.12 1.25 -15.25
N ARG A 44 -18.02 1.94 -15.58
CA ARG A 44 -18.04 3.41 -15.69
C ARG A 44 -19.04 3.92 -16.74
N ASP A 45 -19.20 3.22 -17.85
CA ASP A 45 -20.04 3.65 -18.97
C ASP A 45 -21.53 3.35 -18.72
N GLU A 46 -21.85 2.20 -18.13
CA GLU A 46 -23.20 1.64 -18.06
C GLU A 46 -23.80 1.62 -16.65
N ASP A 47 -23.02 1.26 -15.63
CA ASP A 47 -23.47 1.07 -14.25
C ASP A 47 -22.37 1.46 -13.24
N PRO A 48 -22.16 2.77 -13.01
CA PRO A 48 -20.98 3.27 -12.31
C PRO A 48 -20.97 3.03 -10.80
N VAL A 49 -22.14 2.68 -10.25
CA VAL A 49 -22.37 2.30 -8.85
C VAL A 49 -23.14 0.98 -8.89
N ALA A 50 -22.41 -0.12 -9.07
CA ALA A 50 -22.98 -1.45 -9.29
C ALA A 50 -22.88 -2.31 -8.03
N TRP A 51 -23.90 -3.12 -7.76
CA TRP A 51 -23.83 -4.15 -6.72
C TRP A 51 -23.00 -5.34 -7.21
N VAL A 52 -22.09 -5.84 -6.37
CA VAL A 52 -21.26 -7.02 -6.59
C VAL A 52 -21.55 -8.00 -5.47
N ASP A 53 -22.01 -9.19 -5.85
CA ASP A 53 -22.18 -10.31 -4.92
C ASP A 53 -20.80 -10.90 -4.57
N GLU A 54 -20.58 -11.21 -3.30
CA GLU A 54 -19.37 -11.90 -2.81
C GLU A 54 -19.70 -13.35 -2.50
N ALA A 55 -18.79 -14.27 -2.84
CA ALA A 55 -18.99 -15.70 -2.55
C ALA A 55 -19.08 -15.97 -1.03
N ASP A 56 -18.22 -15.32 -0.26
CA ASP A 56 -18.02 -15.55 1.18
C ASP A 56 -18.28 -14.28 2.02
N GLY A 57 -19.12 -13.35 1.53
CA GLY A 57 -19.40 -12.08 2.19
C GLY A 57 -20.80 -11.53 1.91
N SER A 58 -21.09 -10.33 2.44
CA SER A 58 -22.39 -9.67 2.28
C SER A 58 -22.56 -8.97 0.94
N GLY A 59 -21.52 -8.90 0.10
CA GLY A 59 -21.50 -8.13 -1.13
C GLY A 59 -21.17 -6.66 -0.90
N PHE A 60 -20.87 -5.94 -1.99
CA PHE A 60 -20.50 -4.52 -1.93
C PHE A 60 -20.98 -3.71 -3.13
N TRP A 61 -21.04 -2.40 -2.96
CA TRP A 61 -21.23 -1.46 -4.06
C TRP A 61 -19.88 -1.05 -4.64
N ALA A 62 -19.64 -1.39 -5.91
CA ALA A 62 -18.47 -0.98 -6.67
C ALA A 62 -18.69 0.41 -7.28
N VAL A 63 -17.96 1.40 -6.78
CA VAL A 63 -17.98 2.79 -7.29
C VAL A 63 -16.78 3.00 -8.20
N THR A 64 -17.02 3.22 -9.50
CA THR A 64 -15.96 3.10 -10.53
C THR A 64 -15.59 4.41 -11.22
N ARG A 65 -16.42 5.46 -11.12
CA ARG A 65 -16.11 6.78 -11.68
C ARG A 65 -15.28 7.62 -10.73
N TYR A 66 -14.31 8.33 -11.28
CA TYR A 66 -13.39 9.18 -10.53
C TYR A 66 -14.13 10.19 -9.63
N ASP A 67 -15.08 10.93 -10.18
CA ASP A 67 -15.80 11.98 -9.43
C ASP A 67 -16.59 11.40 -8.25
N ASP A 68 -17.21 10.22 -8.43
CA ASP A 68 -17.97 9.53 -7.38
C ASP A 68 -17.05 9.02 -6.28
N VAL A 69 -15.90 8.43 -6.63
CA VAL A 69 -14.87 7.99 -5.66
C VAL A 69 -14.31 9.17 -4.87
N VAL A 70 -14.05 10.30 -5.53
CA VAL A 70 -13.53 11.51 -4.87
C VAL A 70 -14.58 12.12 -3.94
N ASP A 71 -15.84 12.20 -4.35
CA ASP A 71 -16.93 12.68 -3.52
C ASP A 71 -17.13 11.80 -2.28
N LEU A 72 -17.21 10.48 -2.46
CA LEU A 72 -17.35 9.50 -1.39
C LEU A 72 -16.23 9.63 -0.35
N ASN A 73 -14.97 9.76 -0.80
CA ASN A 73 -13.83 9.93 0.10
C ASN A 73 -13.87 11.23 0.91
N ARG A 74 -14.51 12.30 0.40
CA ARG A 74 -14.67 13.56 1.15
C ARG A 74 -15.76 13.47 2.21
N ARG A 75 -16.76 12.62 2.01
CA ARG A 75 -17.93 12.45 2.88
C ARG A 75 -17.74 11.34 3.92
N TRP A 76 -16.64 11.39 4.67
CA TRP A 76 -16.33 10.38 5.71
C TRP A 76 -17.45 10.20 6.76
N GLY A 77 -18.26 11.24 7.03
CA GLY A 77 -19.40 11.13 7.94
C GLY A 77 -20.56 10.29 7.37
N ASP A 78 -20.70 10.26 6.05
CA ASP A 78 -21.67 9.43 5.34
C ASP A 78 -21.09 8.04 5.03
N PHE A 79 -19.77 7.96 4.85
CA PHE A 79 -19.02 6.75 4.48
C PHE A 79 -17.84 6.52 5.43
N THR A 80 -18.11 5.80 6.51
CA THR A 80 -17.14 5.55 7.58
C THR A 80 -16.05 4.56 7.15
N SER A 81 -14.82 4.78 7.65
CA SER A 81 -13.74 3.79 7.59
C SER A 81 -13.70 2.88 8.82
N TYR A 82 -14.52 3.18 9.84
CA TYR A 82 -14.47 2.54 11.16
C TYR A 82 -14.91 1.07 11.17
N GLN A 83 -15.67 0.66 10.14
CA GLN A 83 -16.16 -0.70 9.90
C GLN A 83 -15.22 -1.50 8.97
N GLY A 84 -13.96 -1.07 8.86
CA GLY A 84 -12.97 -1.69 7.99
C GLY A 84 -12.97 -1.14 6.57
N ILE A 85 -11.80 -1.25 5.95
CA ILE A 85 -11.48 -0.71 4.61
C ILE A 85 -11.11 -1.81 3.61
N ARG A 86 -11.14 -3.08 4.02
CA ARG A 86 -10.90 -4.26 3.20
C ARG A 86 -12.24 -4.94 2.89
N LEU A 87 -12.25 -5.85 1.90
CA LEU A 87 -13.42 -6.69 1.63
C LEU A 87 -13.66 -7.72 2.75
N GLU A 88 -12.59 -8.17 3.41
CA GLU A 88 -12.66 -9.02 4.62
C GLU A 88 -13.71 -8.48 5.62
N GLU A 89 -14.68 -9.33 5.95
CA GLU A 89 -15.63 -9.07 7.03
C GLU A 89 -15.02 -9.53 8.36
N MET A 90 -14.94 -8.60 9.30
CA MET A 90 -14.32 -8.82 10.60
C MET A 90 -15.35 -8.58 11.69
N ASP A 91 -15.32 -9.40 12.74
CA ASP A 91 -16.13 -9.14 13.93
C ASP A 91 -15.62 -7.91 14.69
N ALA A 92 -16.38 -7.47 15.71
CA ALA A 92 -16.04 -6.28 16.48
C ALA A 92 -14.75 -6.42 17.30
N GLU A 93 -14.43 -7.63 17.78
CA GLU A 93 -13.21 -7.90 18.54
C GLU A 93 -12.00 -7.86 17.62
N GLU A 94 -12.09 -8.50 16.45
CA GLU A 94 -11.07 -8.48 15.42
C GLU A 94 -10.81 -7.07 14.90
N THR A 95 -11.87 -6.31 14.63
CA THR A 95 -11.79 -4.92 14.17
C THR A 95 -11.05 -4.05 15.18
N GLU A 96 -11.35 -4.22 16.46
CA GLU A 96 -10.68 -3.43 17.50
C GLU A 96 -9.21 -3.85 17.69
N ALA A 97 -8.93 -5.15 17.68
CA ALA A 97 -7.56 -5.66 17.86
C ALA A 97 -6.63 -5.23 16.71
N ARG A 98 -7.13 -5.26 15.47
CA ARG A 98 -6.34 -5.02 14.25
C ARG A 98 -6.40 -3.55 13.77
N ARG A 99 -7.07 -2.67 14.51
CA ARG A 99 -7.35 -1.29 14.10
C ARG A 99 -6.07 -0.47 13.88
N THR A 100 -5.97 0.17 12.73
CA THR A 100 -4.93 1.17 12.45
C THR A 100 -5.56 2.56 12.28
N LEU A 101 -4.74 3.58 12.00
CA LEU A 101 -5.28 4.90 11.67
C LEU A 101 -6.14 4.90 10.39
N MET A 102 -5.98 3.90 9.51
CA MET A 102 -6.74 3.82 8.26
C MET A 102 -8.20 3.41 8.48
N GLU A 103 -8.49 2.70 9.57
CA GLU A 103 -9.82 2.27 10.00
C GLU A 103 -10.41 3.17 11.09
N LEU A 104 -10.10 4.47 11.05
CA LEU A 104 -10.62 5.47 11.98
C LEU A 104 -11.22 6.66 11.23
N ASP A 105 -12.24 7.25 11.83
CA ASP A 105 -12.76 8.56 11.45
C ASP A 105 -12.35 9.63 12.48
N PRO A 106 -12.47 10.93 12.15
CA PRO A 106 -12.37 11.99 13.16
C PRO A 106 -13.36 11.78 14.32
N PRO A 107 -12.98 12.08 15.58
CA PRO A 107 -11.74 12.76 15.99
C PRO A 107 -10.51 11.84 16.19
N ASP A 108 -10.70 10.53 16.31
CA ASP A 108 -9.61 9.61 16.67
C ASP A 108 -8.57 9.49 15.55
N HIS A 109 -9.01 9.45 14.29
CA HIS A 109 -8.10 9.54 13.13
C HIS A 109 -7.26 10.82 13.22
N THR A 110 -7.88 11.97 13.50
CA THR A 110 -7.19 13.26 13.60
C THR A 110 -6.13 13.23 14.70
N ARG A 111 -6.43 12.61 15.86
CA ARG A 111 -5.46 12.45 16.96
C ARG A 111 -4.29 11.58 16.52
N LEU A 112 -4.53 10.35 16.06
CA LEU A 112 -3.47 9.43 15.66
C LEU A 112 -2.65 9.97 14.49
N ARG A 113 -3.30 10.52 13.46
CA ARG A 113 -2.62 11.11 12.29
C ARG A 113 -1.66 12.21 12.72
N ARG A 114 -2.02 13.07 13.67
CA ARG A 114 -1.12 14.12 14.19
C ARG A 114 0.10 13.56 14.91
N LEU A 115 -0.06 12.49 15.70
CA LEU A 115 1.04 11.84 16.41
C LEU A 115 2.04 11.24 15.41
N VAL A 116 1.53 10.47 14.45
CA VAL A 116 2.40 9.74 13.50
C VAL A 116 3.02 10.65 12.44
N ASN A 117 2.35 11.73 12.04
CA ASN A 117 2.84 12.64 10.98
C ASN A 117 4.15 13.36 11.36
N ARG A 118 4.54 13.37 12.64
CA ARG A 118 5.85 13.90 13.09
C ARG A 118 7.03 13.17 12.45
N GLY A 119 6.88 11.88 12.14
CA GLY A 119 7.86 11.08 11.41
C GLY A 119 7.85 11.29 9.89
N PHE A 120 6.83 11.97 9.35
CA PHE A 120 6.56 12.04 7.90
C PHE A 120 6.29 13.48 7.43
N THR A 121 6.80 14.48 8.16
CA THR A 121 6.68 15.88 7.72
C THR A 121 7.47 16.09 6.42
N ARG A 122 7.08 17.10 5.62
CA ARG A 122 7.81 17.45 4.39
C ARG A 122 9.32 17.59 4.62
N MET A 123 9.72 18.32 5.66
CA MET A 123 11.13 18.51 6.02
C MET A 123 11.82 17.19 6.38
N THR A 124 11.12 16.27 7.03
CA THR A 124 11.65 14.92 7.32
C THR A 124 11.81 14.10 6.05
N VAL A 125 10.82 14.10 5.16
CA VAL A 125 10.90 13.37 3.89
C VAL A 125 12.02 13.92 3.00
N GLU A 126 12.16 15.24 2.89
CA GLU A 126 13.25 15.90 2.14
C GLU A 126 14.63 15.53 2.70
N SER A 127 14.75 15.27 4.02
CA SER A 127 16.02 14.81 4.61
C SER A 127 16.44 13.40 4.19
N TYR A 128 15.52 12.61 3.63
CA TYR A 128 15.80 11.26 3.14
C TYR A 128 16.21 11.21 1.67
N GLU A 129 16.23 12.33 0.93
CA GLU A 129 16.58 12.33 -0.49
C GLU A 129 17.99 11.74 -0.73
N GLU A 130 19.00 12.22 -0.01
CA GLU A 130 20.37 11.74 -0.19
C GLU A 130 20.53 10.28 0.27
N PRO A 131 20.03 9.85 1.45
CA PRO A 131 20.02 8.44 1.82
C PRO A 131 19.32 7.51 0.81
N ILE A 132 18.21 7.94 0.21
CA ILE A 132 17.50 7.17 -0.83
C ILE A 132 18.37 7.08 -2.09
N ARG A 133 19.03 8.18 -2.47
CA ARG A 133 19.91 8.23 -3.65
C ARG A 133 21.11 7.30 -3.47
N GLU A 134 21.79 7.36 -2.34
CA GLU A 134 22.93 6.49 -1.99
C GLU A 134 22.50 5.02 -2.06
N LEU A 135 21.43 4.66 -1.37
CA LEU A 135 20.89 3.30 -1.36
C LEU A 135 20.48 2.82 -2.76
N THR A 136 19.88 3.71 -3.57
CA THR A 136 19.51 3.38 -4.96
C THR A 136 20.75 3.09 -5.81
N VAL A 137 21.82 3.87 -5.65
CA VAL A 137 23.09 3.63 -6.36
C VAL A 137 23.70 2.30 -5.94
N GLU A 138 23.78 2.02 -4.63
CA GLU A 138 24.29 0.74 -4.10
C GLU A 138 23.57 -0.46 -4.72
N ILE A 139 22.22 -0.45 -4.68
CA ILE A 139 21.39 -1.52 -5.22
C ILE A 139 21.59 -1.68 -6.73
N LEU A 140 21.61 -0.56 -7.47
CA LEU A 140 21.79 -0.61 -8.93
C LEU A 140 23.19 -1.06 -9.33
N ASP A 141 24.24 -0.64 -8.61
CA ASP A 141 25.62 -1.04 -8.88
C ASP A 141 25.79 -2.56 -8.73
N GLU A 142 25.18 -3.16 -7.69
CA GLU A 142 25.15 -4.61 -7.49
C GLU A 142 24.39 -5.32 -8.63
N ALA A 143 23.15 -4.91 -8.90
CA ALA A 143 22.29 -5.53 -9.91
C ALA A 143 22.88 -5.46 -11.33
N LEU A 144 23.50 -4.33 -11.70
CA LEU A 144 24.09 -4.14 -13.03
C LEU A 144 25.29 -5.06 -13.30
N THR A 145 25.94 -5.62 -12.27
CA THR A 145 27.01 -6.61 -12.46
C THR A 145 26.53 -7.93 -13.07
N LEU A 146 25.23 -8.23 -12.95
CA LEU A 146 24.60 -9.46 -13.44
C LEU A 146 24.34 -9.43 -14.96
N GLY A 147 24.27 -8.24 -15.55
CA GLY A 147 23.97 -8.02 -16.96
C GLY A 147 22.48 -8.19 -17.29
N GLU A 148 21.92 -9.38 -17.06
CA GLU A 148 20.49 -9.68 -17.15
C GLU A 148 20.01 -10.15 -15.78
N PHE A 149 18.94 -9.54 -15.27
CA PHE A 149 18.43 -9.81 -13.93
C PHE A 149 16.94 -9.51 -13.84
N ASP A 150 16.31 -10.08 -12.81
CA ASP A 150 14.95 -9.75 -12.44
C ASP A 150 14.93 -8.43 -11.64
N PHE A 151 14.34 -7.38 -12.22
CA PHE A 151 14.25 -6.08 -11.60
C PHE A 151 13.47 -6.09 -10.27
N VAL A 152 12.49 -6.99 -10.11
CA VAL A 152 11.76 -7.14 -8.86
C VAL A 152 12.69 -7.66 -7.79
N ALA A 153 13.38 -8.77 -8.08
CA ALA A 153 14.26 -9.46 -7.15
C ALA A 153 15.47 -8.60 -6.72
N GLU A 154 16.10 -7.95 -7.69
CA GLU A 154 17.38 -7.26 -7.48
C GLU A 154 17.24 -5.77 -7.16
N VAL A 155 16.06 -5.16 -7.36
CA VAL A 155 15.89 -3.70 -7.15
C VAL A 155 14.60 -3.35 -6.41
N ALA A 156 13.45 -3.65 -7.00
CA ALA A 156 12.18 -3.07 -6.55
C ALA A 156 11.73 -3.56 -5.17
N ARG A 157 12.10 -4.79 -4.77
CA ARG A 157 11.83 -5.30 -3.41
C ARG A 157 12.81 -4.77 -2.35
N LEU A 158 14.03 -4.40 -2.75
CA LEU A 158 15.09 -4.03 -1.81
C LEU A 158 14.99 -2.57 -1.38
N LEU A 159 14.78 -1.66 -2.34
CA LEU A 159 14.85 -0.23 -2.08
C LEU A 159 13.83 0.27 -1.03
N PRO A 160 12.52 -0.04 -1.12
CA PRO A 160 11.54 0.45 -0.15
C PRO A 160 11.81 -0.08 1.25
N MET A 161 12.20 -1.35 1.38
CA MET A 161 12.36 -2.01 2.68
C MET A 161 13.66 -1.68 3.38
N ARG A 162 14.78 -1.59 2.65
CA ARG A 162 16.02 -1.04 3.20
C ARG A 162 15.83 0.42 3.64
N MET A 163 15.09 1.22 2.86
CA MET A 163 14.79 2.59 3.25
C MET A 163 13.85 2.66 4.47
N LEU A 164 12.83 1.80 4.55
CA LEU A 164 11.96 1.71 5.72
C LEU A 164 12.77 1.32 6.97
N GLY A 165 13.68 0.36 6.84
CA GLY A 165 14.62 -0.01 7.90
C GLY A 165 15.41 1.18 8.40
N ARG A 166 16.07 1.93 7.50
CA ARG A 166 16.82 3.16 7.83
C ARG A 166 15.94 4.21 8.51
N LEU A 167 14.72 4.42 8.02
CA LEU A 167 13.75 5.38 8.58
C LEU A 167 13.31 5.00 10.02
N LEU A 168 13.18 3.70 10.29
CA LEU A 168 12.85 3.15 11.60
C LEU A 168 14.08 3.01 12.53
N GLY A 169 15.28 3.33 12.05
CA GLY A 169 16.53 3.11 12.79
C GLY A 169 16.87 1.63 12.99
N ILE A 170 16.35 0.78 12.11
CA ILE A 170 16.58 -0.67 12.12
C ILE A 170 17.91 -0.96 11.42
N PRO A 171 18.79 -1.77 12.03
CA PRO A 171 20.03 -2.21 11.40
C PRO A 171 19.81 -2.85 10.02
N ASP A 172 20.72 -2.60 9.08
CA ASP A 172 20.61 -3.09 7.69
C ASP A 172 20.57 -4.63 7.60
N ASP A 173 21.18 -5.35 8.56
CA ASP A 173 21.16 -6.82 8.64
C ASP A 173 19.78 -7.39 9.00
N HIS A 174 18.84 -6.55 9.42
CA HIS A 174 17.44 -6.93 9.64
C HIS A 174 16.52 -6.55 8.47
N ALA A 175 17.02 -5.86 7.44
CA ALA A 175 16.17 -5.36 6.35
C ALA A 175 15.51 -6.49 5.55
N GLU A 176 16.21 -7.60 5.30
CA GLU A 176 15.63 -8.79 4.63
C GLU A 176 14.48 -9.38 5.44
N GLN A 177 14.61 -9.45 6.76
CA GLN A 177 13.54 -9.94 7.63
C GLN A 177 12.29 -9.05 7.57
N LEU A 178 12.48 -7.72 7.46
CA LEU A 178 11.35 -6.81 7.26
C LEU A 178 10.65 -7.06 5.93
N VAL A 179 11.41 -7.32 4.84
CA VAL A 179 10.84 -7.68 3.52
C VAL A 179 9.96 -8.92 3.66
N GLU A 180 10.49 -9.99 4.25
CA GLU A 180 9.75 -11.24 4.45
C GLU A 180 8.47 -11.04 5.26
N TRP A 181 8.54 -10.27 6.35
CA TRP A 181 7.34 -9.94 7.12
C TRP A 181 6.35 -9.09 6.33
N GLY A 182 6.81 -8.09 5.57
CA GLY A 182 5.95 -7.27 4.72
C GLY A 182 5.19 -8.12 3.70
N ASP A 183 5.88 -9.03 3.03
CA ASP A 183 5.31 -9.95 2.05
C ASP A 183 4.25 -10.87 2.69
N GLN A 184 4.58 -11.49 3.84
CA GLN A 184 3.67 -12.38 4.59
C GLN A 184 2.47 -11.67 5.22
N LEU A 185 2.56 -10.37 5.50
CA LEU A 185 1.44 -9.59 6.00
C LEU A 185 0.45 -9.24 4.89
N LEU A 186 0.93 -8.77 3.73
CA LEU A 186 0.04 -8.28 2.67
C LEU A 186 -0.46 -9.35 1.70
N SER A 187 0.27 -10.44 1.55
CA SER A 187 -0.06 -11.52 0.61
C SER A 187 -0.62 -12.74 1.34
N ASN A 188 -1.42 -12.51 2.38
CA ASN A 188 -2.01 -13.57 3.21
C ASN A 188 -3.04 -14.45 2.47
N SER A 189 -3.46 -14.07 1.28
CA SER A 189 -4.30 -14.84 0.37
C SER A 189 -3.51 -15.54 -0.75
N ASP A 190 -2.18 -15.43 -0.76
CA ASP A 190 -1.32 -15.96 -1.81
C ASP A 190 -0.41 -17.11 -1.31
N PRO A 191 -0.56 -18.34 -1.83
CA PRO A 191 0.27 -19.49 -1.45
C PRO A 191 1.75 -19.37 -1.83
N GLU A 192 2.14 -18.42 -2.69
CA GLU A 192 3.56 -18.16 -2.98
C GLU A 192 4.27 -17.45 -1.82
N TYR A 193 3.53 -16.71 -1.00
CA TYR A 193 4.09 -15.85 0.05
C TYR A 193 3.82 -16.35 1.47
N THR A 194 2.85 -17.25 1.67
CA THR A 194 2.55 -17.80 3.00
C THR A 194 2.03 -19.24 2.94
N ASP A 195 2.39 -20.04 3.94
CA ASP A 195 1.78 -21.35 4.20
C ASP A 195 0.42 -21.22 4.94
N HIS A 196 0.05 -20.02 5.36
CA HIS A 196 -1.16 -19.71 6.14
C HIS A 196 -2.19 -18.95 5.28
N VAL A 197 -2.45 -19.44 4.08
CA VAL A 197 -3.38 -18.80 3.14
C VAL A 197 -4.77 -18.72 3.76
N VAL A 198 -5.27 -17.49 3.91
CA VAL A 198 -6.62 -17.21 4.40
C VAL A 198 -7.61 -17.93 3.49
N ASP A 199 -8.59 -18.59 4.11
CA ASP A 199 -9.62 -19.44 3.48
C ASP A 199 -9.17 -20.81 2.94
N GLN A 200 -7.87 -21.13 2.97
CA GLN A 200 -7.38 -22.49 2.64
C GLN A 200 -6.95 -23.31 3.86
N VAL A 201 -6.51 -22.65 4.93
CA VAL A 201 -6.14 -23.30 6.20
C VAL A 201 -6.76 -22.58 7.40
N ASP A 202 -6.85 -23.28 8.53
CA ASP A 202 -7.35 -22.69 9.78
C ASP A 202 -6.32 -21.71 10.35
N THR A 203 -6.66 -20.43 10.31
CA THR A 203 -5.86 -19.31 10.82
C THR A 203 -6.54 -18.60 11.99
N ASP A 204 -7.50 -19.23 12.66
CA ASP A 204 -8.27 -18.62 13.76
C ASP A 204 -7.38 -18.18 14.93
N GLU A 205 -6.24 -18.87 15.15
CA GLU A 205 -5.26 -18.48 16.17
C GLU A 205 -4.65 -17.08 15.93
N PHE A 206 -4.68 -16.59 14.69
CA PHE A 206 -4.18 -15.28 14.30
C PHE A 206 -5.29 -14.24 14.06
N ARG A 207 -6.57 -14.56 14.31
CA ARG A 207 -7.71 -13.66 14.00
C ARG A 207 -7.61 -12.25 14.61
N LEU A 208 -6.91 -12.11 15.74
CA LEU A 208 -6.72 -10.83 16.42
C LEU A 208 -5.41 -10.12 16.04
N ILE A 209 -4.58 -10.75 15.22
CA ILE A 209 -3.25 -10.26 14.82
C ILE A 209 -3.36 -9.58 13.45
N PRO A 210 -2.65 -8.46 13.20
CA PRO A 210 -2.74 -7.76 11.92
C PRO A 210 -2.59 -8.72 10.74
N PHE A 211 -3.47 -8.53 9.75
CA PHE A 211 -3.53 -9.34 8.53
C PHE A 211 -3.73 -10.85 8.75
N ARG A 212 -4.19 -11.27 9.95
CA ARG A 212 -4.43 -12.68 10.28
C ARG A 212 -3.22 -13.58 10.01
N SER A 213 -2.02 -13.03 10.22
CA SER A 213 -0.76 -13.63 9.81
C SER A 213 0.17 -13.86 11.01
N PRO A 214 0.87 -15.01 11.08
CA PRO A 214 1.88 -15.26 12.12
C PRO A 214 3.00 -14.22 12.11
N ALA A 215 3.32 -13.64 10.94
CA ALA A 215 4.29 -12.57 10.82
C ALA A 215 3.93 -11.36 11.69
N GLY A 216 2.64 -11.10 11.91
CA GLY A 216 2.19 -9.99 12.77
C GLY A 216 2.64 -10.14 14.23
N LEU A 217 2.76 -11.37 14.74
CA LEU A 217 3.29 -11.62 16.09
C LEU A 217 4.78 -11.29 16.18
N GLU A 218 5.54 -11.65 15.15
CA GLU A 218 6.98 -11.38 15.06
C GLU A 218 7.23 -9.88 14.93
N VAL A 219 6.46 -9.20 14.08
CA VAL A 219 6.48 -7.75 13.90
C VAL A 219 6.14 -7.04 15.21
N PHE A 220 5.14 -7.49 15.96
CA PHE A 220 4.82 -6.93 17.28
C PHE A 220 5.95 -7.12 18.28
N ARG A 221 6.55 -8.31 18.34
CA ARG A 221 7.68 -8.58 19.23
C ARG A 221 8.86 -7.69 18.90
N TYR A 222 9.13 -7.50 17.60
CA TYR A 222 10.17 -6.61 17.12
C TYR A 222 9.88 -5.15 17.49
N ALA A 223 8.66 -4.68 17.23
CA ALA A 223 8.22 -3.33 17.56
C ALA A 223 8.39 -3.02 19.06
N GLN A 224 7.98 -3.95 19.92
CA GLN A 224 8.11 -3.81 21.38
C GLN A 224 9.57 -3.75 21.82
N LYS A 225 10.44 -4.60 21.24
CA LYS A 225 11.88 -4.56 21.51
C LYS A 225 12.48 -3.22 21.09
N ALA A 226 12.20 -2.77 19.86
CA ALA A 226 12.68 -1.50 19.36
C ALA A 226 12.18 -0.34 20.24
N ALA A 227 10.92 -0.36 20.65
CA ALA A 227 10.36 0.67 21.54
C ALA A 227 11.04 0.69 22.91
N ALA A 228 11.33 -0.48 23.50
CA ALA A 228 12.04 -0.56 24.77
C ALA A 228 13.47 0.02 24.68
N GLU A 229 14.19 -0.26 23.59
CA GLU A 229 15.51 0.30 23.33
C GLU A 229 15.46 1.83 23.24
N ARG A 230 14.51 2.39 22.46
CA ARG A 230 14.37 3.84 22.26
C ARG A 230 13.89 4.59 23.51
N ARG A 231 13.07 3.94 24.35
CA ARG A 231 12.68 4.51 25.66
C ARG A 231 13.90 4.65 26.59
N GLY A 232 14.89 3.77 26.47
CA GLY A 232 16.14 3.84 27.24
C GLY A 232 17.20 4.78 26.61
N CYS A 233 17.26 4.83 25.28
CA CYS A 233 18.20 5.66 24.52
C CYS A 233 17.54 6.15 23.23
N PRO A 234 16.91 7.35 23.24
CA PRO A 234 16.28 7.89 22.05
C PRO A 234 17.30 8.15 20.93
N HIS A 235 16.91 7.84 19.70
CA HIS A 235 17.67 8.09 18.47
C HIS A 235 16.98 9.16 17.62
N ASP A 236 17.61 9.57 16.51
CA ASP A 236 16.98 10.42 15.49
C ASP A 236 16.27 9.56 14.43
N ASP A 237 15.34 8.70 14.88
CA ASP A 237 14.56 7.80 14.03
C ASP A 237 13.05 8.00 14.22
N VAL A 238 12.24 7.43 13.32
CA VAL A 238 10.78 7.56 13.40
C VAL A 238 10.22 6.91 14.66
N ILE A 239 10.79 5.79 15.13
CA ILE A 239 10.35 5.13 16.37
C ILE A 239 10.47 6.07 17.57
N SER A 240 11.61 6.74 17.72
CA SER A 240 11.86 7.71 18.81
C SER A 240 10.90 8.89 18.74
N ARG A 241 10.57 9.36 17.52
CA ARG A 241 9.60 10.44 17.32
C ARG A 241 8.17 10.01 17.65
N LEU A 242 7.80 8.76 17.38
CA LEU A 242 6.49 8.19 17.73
C LEU A 242 6.33 7.99 19.24
N LEU A 243 7.40 7.62 19.94
CA LEU A 243 7.42 7.38 21.39
C LEU A 243 7.64 8.65 22.20
N ALA A 244 8.00 9.76 21.55
CA ALA A 244 8.23 11.05 22.22
C ALA A 244 6.97 11.53 22.94
N THR A 245 7.17 12.21 24.07
CA THR A 245 6.07 12.84 24.79
C THR A 245 5.33 13.83 23.89
N THR A 246 4.01 13.90 24.04
CA THR A 246 3.16 14.80 23.28
C THR A 246 2.56 15.85 24.21
N THR A 247 2.49 17.10 23.73
CA THR A 247 1.80 18.20 24.41
C THR A 247 0.31 18.25 24.07
N ASP A 248 -0.12 17.47 23.08
CA ASP A 248 -1.39 17.65 22.36
C ASP A 248 -2.36 16.47 22.53
N GLY A 249 -2.28 15.75 23.65
CA GLY A 249 -3.15 14.62 23.96
C GLY A 249 -2.40 13.47 24.63
N GLU A 250 -2.99 12.28 24.59
CA GLU A 250 -2.36 11.06 25.08
C GLU A 250 -1.32 10.53 24.07
N PRO A 251 -0.15 10.05 24.53
CA PRO A 251 0.78 9.29 23.69
C PRO A 251 0.14 8.06 23.05
N LEU A 252 0.81 7.46 22.06
CA LEU A 252 0.39 6.17 21.53
C LEU A 252 0.40 5.12 22.65
N SER A 253 -0.71 4.39 22.79
CA SER A 253 -0.72 3.15 23.55
C SER A 253 0.20 2.11 22.91
N ASP A 254 0.58 1.08 23.65
CA ASP A 254 1.43 0.01 23.10
C ASP A 254 0.74 -0.72 21.93
N LEU A 255 -0.59 -0.89 21.97
CA LEU A 255 -1.34 -1.50 20.87
C LEU A 255 -1.36 -0.59 19.63
N GLU A 256 -1.64 0.71 19.80
CA GLU A 256 -1.63 1.67 18.69
C GLU A 256 -0.24 1.75 18.04
N PHE A 257 0.82 1.72 18.84
CA PHE A 257 2.19 1.67 18.34
C PHE A 257 2.47 0.38 17.56
N ASN A 258 2.09 -0.78 18.09
CA ASN A 258 2.31 -2.07 17.42
C ASN A 258 1.53 -2.16 16.10
N ASN A 259 0.26 -1.78 16.09
CA ASN A 259 -0.58 -1.75 14.87
C ASN A 259 -0.02 -0.77 13.84
N PHE A 260 0.44 0.41 14.28
CA PHE A 260 1.05 1.38 13.37
C PHE A 260 2.39 0.90 12.80
N PHE A 261 3.21 0.23 13.62
CA PHE A 261 4.46 -0.36 13.15
C PHE A 261 4.19 -1.46 12.11
N ALA A 262 3.22 -2.35 12.35
CA ALA A 262 2.81 -3.36 11.37
C ALA A 262 2.28 -2.70 10.09
N LEU A 263 1.51 -1.62 10.19
CA LEU A 263 1.06 -0.85 9.03
C LEU A 263 2.23 -0.28 8.23
N LEU A 264 3.28 0.24 8.88
CA LEU A 264 4.46 0.77 8.17
C LEU A 264 5.20 -0.32 7.40
N VAL A 265 5.37 -1.50 8.00
CA VAL A 265 5.99 -2.67 7.38
C VAL A 265 5.19 -3.15 6.17
N ALA A 266 3.86 -3.23 6.30
CA ALA A 266 2.98 -3.61 5.22
C ALA A 266 2.91 -2.53 4.11
N ALA A 267 2.39 -1.34 4.43
CA ALA A 267 2.05 -0.32 3.43
C ALA A 267 3.26 0.27 2.70
N GLY A 268 4.43 0.30 3.35
CA GLY A 268 5.67 0.85 2.78
C GLY A 268 6.35 -0.06 1.76
N ASN A 269 6.03 -1.36 1.77
CA ASN A 269 6.68 -2.37 0.93
C ASN A 269 6.08 -2.41 -0.48
N ASP A 270 4.90 -3.03 -0.57
CA ASP A 270 4.29 -3.48 -1.82
C ASP A 270 3.94 -2.34 -2.77
N THR A 271 3.35 -1.27 -2.25
CA THR A 271 2.87 -0.16 -3.09
C THR A 271 4.03 0.52 -3.84
N THR A 272 5.14 0.75 -3.15
CA THR A 272 6.34 1.33 -3.75
C THR A 272 7.02 0.33 -4.69
N ARG A 273 7.17 -0.93 -4.27
CA ARG A 273 7.73 -2.01 -5.08
C ARG A 273 7.00 -2.14 -6.41
N TYR A 274 5.68 -2.28 -6.39
CA TYR A 274 4.87 -2.44 -7.59
C TYR A 274 4.90 -1.20 -8.48
N SER A 275 4.93 0.00 -7.88
CA SER A 275 5.01 1.25 -8.65
C SER A 275 6.36 1.38 -9.37
N LEU A 276 7.46 0.96 -8.75
CA LEU A 276 8.78 0.92 -9.39
C LEU A 276 8.80 -0.08 -10.55
N THR A 277 8.31 -1.30 -10.31
CA THR A 277 8.28 -2.38 -11.31
C THR A 277 7.43 -2.00 -12.52
N GLU A 278 6.16 -1.65 -12.30
CA GLU A 278 5.24 -1.31 -13.38
C GLU A 278 5.59 0.03 -14.03
N GLY A 279 6.17 0.97 -13.28
CA GLY A 279 6.69 2.22 -13.81
C GLY A 279 7.85 2.00 -14.80
N LEU A 280 8.81 1.13 -14.44
CA LEU A 280 9.90 0.76 -15.36
C LEU A 280 9.36 0.03 -16.58
N ARG A 281 8.43 -0.92 -16.40
CA ARG A 281 7.77 -1.62 -17.51
C ARG A 281 7.09 -0.64 -18.46
N ALA A 282 6.30 0.30 -17.94
CA ALA A 282 5.65 1.34 -18.74
C ALA A 282 6.66 2.16 -19.56
N LEU A 283 7.81 2.53 -18.97
CA LEU A 283 8.85 3.28 -19.67
C LEU A 283 9.52 2.45 -20.78
N VAL A 284 9.76 1.16 -20.54
CA VAL A 284 10.31 0.23 -21.54
C VAL A 284 9.36 0.07 -22.73
N ASP A 285 8.06 -0.04 -22.46
CA ASP A 285 7.01 -0.14 -23.49
C ASP A 285 6.81 1.18 -24.27
N HIS A 286 7.25 2.32 -23.69
CA HIS A 286 7.15 3.65 -24.29
C HIS A 286 8.53 4.31 -24.46
N PRO A 287 9.40 3.80 -25.36
CA PRO A 287 10.80 4.22 -25.46
C PRO A 287 11.00 5.71 -25.78
N LYS A 288 10.01 6.35 -26.42
CA LYS A 288 10.03 7.81 -26.66
C LYS A 288 9.90 8.60 -25.36
N GLN A 289 9.05 8.15 -24.43
CA GLN A 289 8.89 8.77 -23.11
C GLN A 289 10.13 8.54 -22.25
N MET A 290 10.67 7.32 -22.27
CA MET A 290 11.94 7.00 -21.60
C MET A 290 13.09 7.88 -22.10
N GLN A 291 13.20 8.10 -23.42
CA GLN A 291 14.22 8.99 -23.97
C GLN A 291 14.00 10.46 -23.60
N ALA A 292 12.75 10.93 -23.58
CA ALA A 292 12.43 12.30 -23.15
C ALA A 292 12.87 12.53 -21.69
N LEU A 293 12.54 11.60 -20.79
CA LEU A 293 12.92 11.68 -19.38
C LEU A 293 14.45 11.66 -19.18
N ARG A 294 15.18 10.84 -19.95
CA ARG A 294 16.66 10.82 -19.94
C ARG A 294 17.28 12.12 -20.43
N ASN A 295 16.65 12.80 -21.38
CA ASN A 295 17.16 14.04 -21.95
C ASN A 295 16.83 15.27 -21.09
N GLU A 296 15.73 15.24 -20.34
CA GLU A 296 15.18 16.39 -19.63
C GLU A 296 14.70 16.03 -18.22
N GLN A 297 15.59 16.20 -17.22
CA GLN A 297 15.33 15.88 -15.82
C GLN A 297 14.17 16.67 -15.21
N THR A 298 13.84 17.86 -15.75
CA THR A 298 12.70 18.68 -15.31
C THR A 298 11.34 17.99 -15.50
N LEU A 299 11.28 16.94 -16.33
CA LEU A 299 10.08 16.12 -16.51
C LEU A 299 9.83 15.12 -15.37
N MET A 300 10.81 14.91 -14.48
CA MET A 300 10.73 13.87 -13.44
C MET A 300 9.50 14.04 -12.53
N GLY A 301 9.17 15.27 -12.14
CA GLY A 301 7.99 15.54 -11.29
C GLY A 301 6.69 15.04 -11.91
N THR A 302 6.45 15.34 -13.19
CA THR A 302 5.24 14.88 -13.89
C THR A 302 5.30 13.40 -14.27
N ALA A 303 6.51 12.86 -14.50
CA ALA A 303 6.69 11.44 -14.79
C ALA A 303 6.32 10.58 -13.58
N VAL A 304 6.69 11.00 -12.36
CA VAL A 304 6.31 10.32 -11.12
C VAL A 304 4.79 10.28 -10.97
N GLU A 305 4.10 11.41 -11.14
CA GLU A 305 2.63 11.46 -11.06
C GLU A 305 1.96 10.57 -12.12
N GLU A 306 2.48 10.54 -13.34
CA GLU A 306 1.95 9.70 -14.41
C GLU A 306 2.22 8.21 -14.15
N ILE A 307 3.37 7.84 -13.57
CA ILE A 307 3.64 6.46 -13.12
C ILE A 307 2.62 6.07 -12.05
N LEU A 308 2.41 6.88 -11.02
CA LEU A 308 1.42 6.59 -9.96
C LEU A 308 0.00 6.41 -10.53
N ARG A 309 -0.41 7.28 -11.46
CA ARG A 309 -1.70 7.18 -12.16
C ARG A 309 -1.78 5.92 -13.03
N TRP A 310 -0.70 5.59 -13.73
CA TRP A 310 -0.66 4.48 -14.68
C TRP A 310 -0.66 3.13 -13.97
N THR A 311 0.09 3.00 -12.88
CA THR A 311 0.23 1.73 -12.15
C THR A 311 -0.96 1.45 -11.23
N THR A 312 -1.46 2.45 -10.50
CA THR A 312 -2.59 2.33 -9.53
C THR A 312 -2.57 1.00 -8.77
N VAL A 313 -1.49 0.78 -8.02
CA VAL A 313 -1.17 -0.50 -7.37
C VAL A 313 -2.10 -0.87 -6.21
N THR A 314 -2.84 0.10 -5.68
CA THR A 314 -3.91 -0.13 -4.72
C THR A 314 -5.23 -0.08 -5.47
N THR A 315 -5.83 -1.25 -5.68
CA THR A 315 -6.99 -1.40 -6.56
C THR A 315 -8.30 -0.97 -5.91
N HIS A 316 -8.43 -1.09 -4.58
CA HIS A 316 -9.64 -0.71 -3.85
C HIS A 316 -9.38 -0.38 -2.38
N PHE A 317 -10.30 0.40 -1.81
CA PHE A 317 -10.56 0.49 -0.38
C PHE A 317 -12.08 0.54 -0.18
N ARG A 318 -12.58 -0.13 0.86
CA ARG A 318 -13.98 -0.10 1.28
C ARG A 318 -14.27 1.10 2.18
N ARG A 319 -15.53 1.53 2.15
CA ARG A 319 -16.17 2.35 3.20
C ARG A 319 -17.53 1.72 3.51
N THR A 320 -18.07 2.02 4.68
CA THR A 320 -19.43 1.60 5.05
C THR A 320 -20.34 2.82 5.12
N ALA A 321 -21.49 2.77 4.43
CA ALA A 321 -22.49 3.83 4.51
C ALA A 321 -23.09 3.88 5.93
N THR A 322 -23.17 5.07 6.53
CA THR A 322 -23.74 5.27 7.88
C THR A 322 -25.25 5.49 7.86
N SER A 323 -25.81 5.70 6.67
CA SER A 323 -27.24 5.89 6.40
C SER A 323 -27.53 5.64 4.92
N ASP A 324 -28.80 5.48 4.55
CA ASP A 324 -29.22 5.39 3.15
C ASP A 324 -28.75 6.62 2.36
N GLN A 325 -28.04 6.38 1.26
CA GLN A 325 -27.51 7.39 0.38
C GLN A 325 -28.49 7.68 -0.76
N ARG A 326 -28.52 8.93 -1.23
CA ARG A 326 -29.46 9.40 -2.27
C ARG A 326 -28.86 9.45 -3.65
#